data_AF-A0A0M0KXK2-F1
#
_entry.id   AF-A0A0M0KXK2-F1
#
_cell.length_a   1.000
_cell.length_b   1.000
_cell.length_c   1.000
_cell.angle_alpha   90.00
_cell.angle_beta   90.00
_cell.angle_gamma   90.00
#
_symmetry.space_group_name_H-M   'P 1'
#
loop_
_entity.id
_entity.type
_entity.pdbx_description
1 polymer ?
#
loop_
_entity_poly.entity_id
_entity_poly.type
_entity_poly.pdbx_seq_one_letter_code
_entity_poly.pdbx_strand_id
1 'polypeptide(L)'
;MVVDSTEKIIGIFDFNIAGDEAFVNELASLHAYYGERGSDFLQAYETIRPLSNIEKELYPVLLSVIVPFRFDRTNSIIALMKENEEEAVKKKLEETLTLLTKASAT
;
A
#
# COMPACT_ATOMS: atom_id res chain seq x y z
N MET A 1 13.17 2.55 3.24
CA MET A 1 13.40 2.80 4.68
C MET A 1 14.28 1.69 5.22
N VAL A 2 15.32 2.03 5.97
CA VAL A 2 16.18 1.06 6.66
C VAL A 2 16.02 1.26 8.17
N VAL A 3 15.79 0.16 8.87
CA VAL A 3 15.71 0.10 10.33
C VAL A 3 16.90 -0.68 10.89
N ASP A 4 17.39 -0.30 12.07
CA ASP A 4 18.40 -1.09 12.78
C ASP A 4 17.77 -2.28 13.53
N SER A 5 18.59 -3.04 14.26
CA SER A 5 18.14 -4.18 15.08
C SER A 5 17.22 -3.80 16.25
N THR A 6 17.02 -2.51 16.50
CA THR A 6 16.13 -1.96 17.53
C THR A 6 14.86 -1.34 16.95
N GLU A 7 14.59 -1.57 15.66
CA GLU A 7 13.46 -1.01 14.89
C GLU A 7 13.52 0.52 14.72
N LYS A 8 14.67 1.15 15.00
CA LYS A 8 14.84 2.58 14.77
C LYS A 8 15.14 2.86 13.31
N ILE A 9 14.45 3.83 12.73
CA ILE A 9 14.74 4.32 11.37
C ILE A 9 16.13 4.95 11.36
N ILE A 10 17.05 4.38 10.58
CA ILE A 10 18.42 4.88 10.41
C ILE A 10 18.65 5.54 9.05
N GLY A 11 17.72 5.35 8.10
CA GLY A 11 17.81 5.99 6.80
C GLY A 11 16.54 5.85 5.95
N ILE A 12 16.27 6.90 5.19
CA ILE A 12 15.29 6.91 4.08
C ILE A 12 16.11 7.22 2.83
N PHE A 13 15.86 6.47 1.75
CA PHE A 13 16.62 6.51 0.50
C PHE A 13 15.64 6.54 -0.68
N ASP A 14 16.16 6.58 -1.91
CA ASP A 14 15.38 6.59 -3.15
C ASP A 14 14.48 7.83 -3.33
N PHE A 15 15.00 9.01 -3.00
CA PHE A 15 14.33 10.29 -3.25
C PHE A 15 14.23 10.68 -4.73
N ASN A 16 14.72 9.86 -5.66
CA ASN A 16 14.64 10.11 -7.10
C ASN A 16 13.20 10.03 -7.65
N ILE A 17 12.28 9.42 -6.90
CA ILE A 17 10.84 9.40 -7.20
C ILE A 17 10.05 10.41 -6.34
N ALA A 18 10.70 11.14 -5.44
CA ALA A 18 10.03 12.14 -4.62
C ALA A 18 9.60 13.33 -5.48
N GLY A 19 8.37 13.80 -5.26
CA GLY A 19 7.78 14.90 -6.00
C GLY A 19 6.80 15.72 -5.16
N ASP A 20 6.16 16.69 -5.80
CA ASP A 20 5.08 17.47 -5.18
C ASP A 20 3.77 16.67 -5.24
N GLU A 21 3.54 15.88 -4.20
CA GLU A 21 2.39 14.97 -4.09
C GLU A 21 1.54 15.27 -2.84
N ALA A 22 0.28 14.84 -2.88
CA ALA A 22 -0.58 14.90 -1.71
C ALA A 22 -0.05 13.97 -0.60
N PHE A 23 0.20 14.50 0.60
CA PHE A 23 0.81 13.74 1.70
C PHE A 23 0.02 12.47 2.09
N VAL A 24 -1.30 12.48 1.91
CA VAL A 24 -2.15 11.32 2.18
C VAL A 24 -1.82 10.12 1.28
N ASN A 25 -1.25 10.34 0.08
CA ASN A 25 -0.81 9.27 -0.81
C ASN A 25 0.34 8.47 -0.19
N GLU A 26 1.31 9.15 0.42
CA GLU A 26 2.44 8.50 1.08
C GLU A 26 1.97 7.71 2.30
N LEU A 27 1.06 8.29 3.10
CA LEU A 27 0.46 7.60 4.25
C LEU A 27 -0.28 6.33 3.82
N ALA A 28 -1.07 6.40 2.73
CA ALA A 28 -1.80 5.26 2.20
C ALA A 28 -0.84 4.20 1.63
N SER A 29 0.23 4.61 0.96
CA SER A 29 1.24 3.71 0.40
C SER A 29 2.01 2.96 1.49
N LEU A 30 2.46 3.67 2.53
CA LEU A 30 3.11 3.06 3.69
C LEU A 30 2.17 2.10 4.42
N HIS A 31 0.91 2.49 4.63
CA HIS A 31 -0.08 1.60 5.22
C HIS A 31 -0.29 0.37 4.33
N ALA A 32 -0.49 0.51 3.02
CA ALA A 32 -0.70 -0.65 2.16
C ALA A 32 0.50 -1.61 2.17
N TYR A 33 1.72 -1.08 2.27
CA TYR A 33 2.94 -1.89 2.28
C TYR A 33 3.17 -2.62 3.62
N TYR A 34 2.92 -1.95 4.74
CA TYR A 34 3.25 -2.45 6.08
C TYR A 34 2.02 -2.86 6.93
N GLY A 35 0.79 -2.57 6.49
CA GLY A 35 -0.43 -2.63 7.31
C GLY A 35 -0.80 -4.03 7.82
N GLU A 36 -0.36 -5.10 7.15
CA GLU A 36 -0.49 -6.46 7.67
C GLU A 36 0.39 -6.72 8.91
N ARG A 37 1.35 -5.84 9.20
CA ARG A 37 2.27 -5.92 10.34
C ARG A 37 1.78 -5.14 11.57
N GLY A 38 0.54 -4.66 11.58
CA GLY A 38 -0.14 -4.19 12.79
C GLY A 38 0.26 -2.80 13.29
N SER A 39 0.64 -1.89 12.41
CA SER A 39 1.07 -0.54 12.78
C SER A 39 0.01 0.52 12.48
N ASP A 40 -0.37 1.27 13.51
CA ASP A 40 -1.24 2.46 13.44
C ASP A 40 -0.51 3.65 12.78
N PHE A 41 -0.13 3.51 11.51
CA PHE A 41 0.49 4.60 10.75
C PHE A 41 -0.36 5.85 10.73
N LEU A 42 -1.67 5.69 10.64
CA LEU A 42 -2.62 6.79 10.69
C LEU A 42 -2.49 7.57 12.01
N GLN A 43 -2.49 6.87 13.14
CA GLN A 43 -2.36 7.49 14.45
C GLN A 43 -1.01 8.19 14.58
N ALA A 44 0.09 7.52 14.23
CA ALA A 44 1.43 8.10 14.28
C ALA A 44 1.55 9.34 13.40
N TYR A 45 1.00 9.30 12.18
CA TYR A 45 0.99 10.44 11.26
C TYR A 45 0.20 11.62 11.85
N GLU A 46 -1.00 11.37 12.39
CA GLU A 46 -1.84 12.42 12.96
C GLU A 46 -1.22 13.09 14.20
N THR A 47 -0.25 12.47 14.89
CA THR A 47 0.51 13.14 15.96
C THR A 47 1.43 14.27 15.47
N ILE A 48 1.85 14.20 14.20
CA ILE A 48 2.74 15.19 13.57
C ILE A 48 1.92 16.17 12.73
N ARG A 49 0.99 15.64 11.94
CA ARG A 49 0.11 16.42 11.06
C ARG A 49 -1.29 15.80 11.05
N PRO A 50 -2.29 16.45 11.66
CA PRO A 50 -3.68 16.02 11.56
C PRO A 50 -4.14 16.03 10.10
N LEU A 51 -4.89 15.00 9.71
CA LEU A 51 -5.50 14.98 8.38
C LEU A 51 -6.66 15.99 8.31
N SER A 52 -6.76 16.69 7.19
CA SER A 52 -7.94 17.47 6.85
C SER A 52 -9.15 16.55 6.61
N ASN A 53 -10.37 17.12 6.60
CA ASN A 53 -11.58 16.34 6.32
C ASN A 53 -11.53 15.65 4.95
N ILE A 54 -11.03 16.36 3.93
CA ILE A 54 -10.88 15.81 2.58
C ILE A 54 -9.90 14.63 2.59
N GLU A 55 -8.76 14.75 3.28
CA GLU A 55 -7.80 13.64 3.38
C GLU A 55 -8.36 12.45 4.16
N LYS A 56 -9.17 12.68 5.21
CA LYS A 56 -9.85 11.61 5.95
C LYS A 56 -10.85 10.85 5.09
N GLU A 57 -11.56 11.56 4.21
CA GLU A 57 -12.49 10.95 3.24
C GLU A 57 -11.75 10.19 2.14
N LEU A 58 -10.63 10.74 1.63
CA LEU A 58 -9.85 10.11 0.56
C LEU A 58 -9.00 8.93 1.04
N TYR A 59 -8.55 8.94 2.28
CA TYR A 59 -7.67 7.90 2.82
C TYR A 59 -8.20 6.46 2.64
N PRO A 60 -9.44 6.12 3.04
CA PRO A 60 -9.98 4.79 2.82
C PRO A 60 -10.10 4.45 1.33
N VAL A 61 -10.44 5.43 0.47
CA VAL A 61 -10.53 5.25 -0.98
C VAL A 61 -9.16 4.91 -1.58
N LEU A 62 -8.10 5.60 -1.13
CA LEU A 62 -6.73 5.31 -1.57
C LEU A 62 -6.29 3.90 -1.17
N LEU A 63 -6.57 3.47 0.07
CA LEU A 63 -6.28 2.10 0.50
C LEU A 63 -7.03 1.05 -0.32
N SER A 64 -8.29 1.35 -0.65
CA SER A 64 -9.17 0.54 -1.48
C SER A 64 -8.57 0.24 -2.86
N VAL A 65 -7.84 1.20 -3.42
CA VAL A 65 -7.16 1.08 -4.71
C VAL A 65 -5.74 0.51 -4.58
N ILE A 66 -4.95 0.98 -3.62
CA ILE A 66 -3.52 0.63 -3.53
C ILE A 66 -3.33 -0.82 -3.06
N VAL A 67 -4.11 -1.30 -2.10
CA VAL A 67 -3.95 -2.64 -1.51
C VAL A 67 -4.07 -3.77 -2.54
N PRO A 68 -5.08 -3.78 -3.45
CA PRO A 68 -5.15 -4.76 -4.53
C PRO A 68 -3.94 -4.78 -5.47
N PHE A 69 -3.25 -3.65 -5.64
CA PHE A 69 -2.14 -3.50 -6.59
C PHE A 69 -0.76 -3.45 -5.92
N ARG A 70 -0.63 -3.96 -4.68
CA ARG A 70 0.67 -4.04 -4.00
C ARG A 70 1.72 -4.72 -4.88
N PHE A 71 2.95 -4.22 -4.79
CA PHE A 71 4.08 -4.64 -5.63
C PHE A 71 4.40 -6.14 -5.52
N ASP A 72 4.37 -6.71 -4.32
CA ASP A 72 4.57 -8.14 -4.09
C ASP A 72 3.53 -8.99 -4.83
N ARG A 73 2.27 -8.57 -4.77
CA ARG A 73 1.16 -9.22 -5.45
C ARG A 73 1.31 -9.13 -6.97
N THR A 74 1.52 -7.92 -7.51
CA THR A 74 1.65 -7.71 -8.95
C THR A 74 2.87 -8.43 -9.53
N ASN A 75 4.01 -8.42 -8.82
CA ASN A 75 5.18 -9.21 -9.22
C ASN A 75 4.93 -10.71 -9.18
N SER A 76 4.20 -11.23 -8.20
CA SER A 76 3.87 -12.65 -8.15
C SER A 76 3.04 -13.08 -9.37
N ILE A 77 2.12 -12.23 -9.83
CA ILE A 77 1.33 -12.47 -11.04
C ILE A 77 2.23 -12.45 -12.27
N ILE A 78 3.11 -11.45 -12.39
CA ILE A 78 4.05 -11.34 -13.51
C ILE A 78 4.99 -12.55 -13.58
N ALA A 79 5.45 -13.06 -12.43
CA ALA A 79 6.28 -14.27 -12.36
C ALA A 79 5.53 -15.50 -12.88
N LEU A 80 4.30 -15.73 -12.40
CA LEU A 80 3.45 -16.84 -12.86
C LEU A 80 3.13 -16.76 -14.37
N MET A 81 2.93 -15.55 -14.89
CA MET A 81 2.74 -15.35 -16.34
C MET A 81 3.98 -15.76 -17.15
N LYS A 82 5.18 -15.47 -16.65
CA LYS A 82 6.44 -15.88 -17.31
C LYS A 82 6.65 -17.40 -17.27
N GLU A 83 6.09 -18.07 -16.26
CA GLU A 83 6.14 -19.52 -16.08
C GLU A 83 5.02 -20.27 -16.85
N ASN A 84 4.10 -19.55 -17.52
CA ASN A 84 2.91 -20.08 -18.20
C ASN A 84 1.94 -20.83 -17.25
N GLU A 85 1.89 -20.44 -15.98
CA GLU A 85 1.00 -21.01 -14.96
C GLU A 85 -0.41 -20.38 -15.04
N GLU A 86 -1.15 -20.62 -16.14
CA GLU A 86 -2.40 -19.92 -16.46
C GLU A 86 -3.46 -19.97 -15.35
N GLU A 87 -3.68 -21.12 -14.73
CA GLU A 87 -4.68 -21.27 -13.67
C GLU A 87 -4.30 -20.52 -12.39
N ALA A 88 -2.99 -20.48 -12.06
CA ALA A 88 -2.50 -19.70 -10.92
C ALA A 88 -2.64 -18.18 -11.18
N VAL A 89 -2.39 -17.74 -12.43
CA VAL A 89 -2.62 -16.35 -12.86
C VAL A 89 -4.10 -15.99 -12.71
N LYS A 90 -5.02 -16.79 -13.26
CA LYS A 90 -6.48 -16.55 -13.15
C LYS A 90 -6.91 -16.38 -11.70
N LYS A 91 -6.51 -17.33 -10.83
CA LYS A 91 -6.82 -17.28 -9.39
C LYS A 91 -6.32 -15.97 -8.74
N LYS A 92 -5.08 -15.55 -9.02
CA LYS A 92 -4.53 -14.31 -8.46
C LYS A 92 -5.26 -13.05 -8.95
N LEU A 93 -5.69 -13.03 -10.21
CA LEU A 93 -6.50 -11.95 -10.77
C LEU A 93 -7.89 -11.90 -10.14
N GLU A 94 -8.56 -13.05 -9.95
CA GLU A 94 -9.85 -13.14 -9.26
C GLU A 94 -9.78 -12.66 -7.81
N GLU A 95 -8.73 -13.03 -7.09
CA GLU A 95 -8.49 -12.52 -5.74
C GLU A 95 -8.29 -10.98 -5.74
N THR A 96 -7.60 -10.44 -6.76
CA THR A 96 -7.39 -8.99 -6.93
C THR A 96 -8.71 -8.27 -7.20
N LEU A 97 -9.56 -8.81 -8.07
CA LEU A 97 -10.91 -8.31 -8.33
C LEU A 97 -11.80 -8.37 -7.08
N THR A 98 -11.67 -9.43 -6.28
CA THR A 98 -12.39 -9.56 -5.01
C THR A 98 -11.98 -8.45 -4.03
N LEU A 99 -10.68 -8.15 -3.93
CA LEU A 99 -10.17 -7.07 -3.08
C LEU A 99 -10.70 -5.71 -3.55
N LEU A 100 -10.66 -5.43 -4.86
CA LEU A 100 -11.22 -4.21 -5.44
C LEU A 100 -12.71 -4.07 -5.18
N THR A 101 -13.47 -5.16 -5.26
CA THR A 101 -14.93 -5.12 -5.09
C THR A 101 -15.32 -4.96 -3.62
N LYS A 102 -14.60 -5.59 -2.69
CA LYS A 102 -14.78 -5.38 -1.25
C LYS A 102 -14.46 -3.95 -0.85
N ALA A 103 -13.44 -3.36 -1.46
CA ALA A 103 -13.05 -1.97 -1.30
C ALA A 103 -14.10 -0.97 -1.78
N SER A 104 -14.90 -1.30 -2.79
CA SER A 104 -15.99 -0.46 -3.32
C SER A 104 -17.32 -0.57 -2.57
N ALA A 105 -17.44 -1.49 -1.61
CA ALA A 105 -18.67 -1.76 -0.86
C ALA A 105 -18.73 -1.07 0.52
N THR A 106 -17.67 -0.32 0.87
CA THR A 106 -17.52 0.52 2.07
C THR A 106 -17.46 1.98 1.67
#